data_AF-Q4RB66-F1
#
_entry.id   AF-Q4RB66-F1
#
_cell.length_a   1.000
_cell.length_b   1.000
_cell.length_c   1.000
_cell.angle_alpha   90.00
_cell.angle_beta   90.00
_cell.angle_gamma   90.00
#
_symmetry.space_group_name_H-M   'P 1'
#
loop_
_entity.id
_entity.type
_entity.pdbx_description
1 polymer ?
#
loop_
_entity_poly.entity_id
_entity_poly.type
_entity_poly.pdbx_seq_one_letter_code
_entity_poly.pdbx_strand_id
1 'polypeptide(L)' 'GVGYTVILIALYVGFYYNVIIAWSLYYLFSSMTSELPWTGCSNSWNSENCTDPGVINGSVLGNGTSYAKYKITPAAEFYE' A
#
# COMPACT_ATOMS: atom_id res chain seq x y z
N GLY A 1 39.44 -6.28 8.48
CA GLY A 1 38.40 -5.22 8.43
C GLY A 1 37.40 -5.50 7.33
N VAL A 2 37.80 -5.28 6.06
CA VAL A 2 36.91 -5.30 4.87
C VAL A 2 36.02 -6.54 4.76
N GLY A 3 36.55 -7.75 5.00
CA GLY A 3 35.75 -8.99 4.91
C GLY A 3 34.58 -9.04 5.90
N TYR A 4 34.77 -8.62 7.15
CA TYR A 4 33.70 -8.54 8.14
C TYR A 4 32.64 -7.51 7.74
N THR A 5 33.07 -6.37 7.19
CA THR A 5 32.16 -5.34 6.68
C THR A 5 31.30 -5.87 5.53
N VAL A 6 31.87 -6.62 4.59
CA VAL A 6 31.13 -7.22 3.47
C VAL A 6 30.10 -8.24 3.96
N ILE A 7 30.44 -9.08 4.93
CA ILE A 7 29.50 -10.06 5.51
C ILE A 7 28.33 -9.36 6.18
N LEU A 8 28.60 -8.31 6.97
CA LEU A 8 27.54 -7.54 7.64
C LEU A 8 26.62 -6.84 6.63
N ILE A 9 27.18 -6.24 5.57
CA ILE A 9 26.39 -5.61 4.51
C ILE A 9 25.55 -6.66 3.78
N ALA A 10 26.13 -7.80 3.39
CA ALA A 10 25.40 -8.86 2.70
C ALA A 10 24.24 -9.42 3.54
N LEU A 11 24.45 -9.58 4.85
CA LEU A 11 23.41 -10.01 5.78
C LEU A 11 22.29 -8.97 5.87
N TYR A 12 22.62 -7.69 6.04
CA TYR A 12 21.65 -6.59 6.10
C TYR A 12 20.82 -6.49 4.81
N VAL A 13 21.52 -6.51 3.68
CA VAL A 13 20.93 -6.49 2.34
C VAL A 13 20.00 -7.69 2.14
N GLY A 14 20.44 -8.89 2.53
CA GLY A 14 19.64 -10.10 2.45
C GLY A 14 18.34 -10.00 3.24
N PHE A 15 18.38 -9.54 4.49
CA PHE A 15 17.15 -9.39 5.27
C PHE A 15 16.18 -8.37 4.68
N TYR A 16 16.66 -7.16 4.34
CA TYR A 16 15.79 -6.10 3.83
C TYR A 16 15.17 -6.45 2.46
N TYR A 17 15.95 -7.04 1.53
CA TYR A 17 15.42 -7.41 0.22
C TYR A 17 14.41 -8.56 0.31
N ASN A 18 14.63 -9.55 1.18
CA ASN A 18 13.67 -10.65 1.35
C ASN A 18 12.32 -10.13 1.88
N VAL A 19 12.31 -9.12 2.75
CA VAL A 19 11.06 -8.48 3.22
C VAL A 19 10.33 -7.81 2.05
N ILE A 20 11.02 -7.07 1.19
CA ILE A 20 10.42 -6.44 0.00
C ILE A 20 9.84 -7.49 -0.95
N ILE A 21 10.57 -8.58 -1.20
CA ILE A 21 10.10 -9.68 -2.05
C ILE A 21 8.85 -10.34 -1.46
N ALA A 22 8.83 -10.59 -0.14
CA ALA A 22 7.68 -11.16 0.54
C ALA A 22 6.43 -10.29 0.40
N TRP A 23 6.55 -8.97 0.61
CA TRP A 23 5.46 -8.02 0.37
C TRP A 23 5.02 -8.04 -1.09
N SER A 24 5.97 -8.00 -2.04
CA SER A 24 5.66 -8.03 -3.47
C SER A 24 4.87 -9.29 -3.88
N LEU A 25 5.24 -10.46 -3.35
CA LEU A 25 4.52 -11.71 -3.58
C LEU A 25 3.13 -11.69 -2.94
N TYR A 26 2.99 -11.12 -1.74
CA TYR A 26 1.67 -10.95 -1.10
C TYR A 26 0.71 -10.11 -1.95
N TYR A 27 1.18 -8.98 -2.49
CA TYR A 27 0.39 -8.15 -3.44
C TYR A 27 0.11 -8.90 -4.76
N LEU A 28 1.07 -9.68 -5.26
CA LEU A 28 0.89 -10.49 -6.47
C LEU A 28 -0.24 -11.51 -6.29
N PHE A 29 -0.20 -12.30 -5.23
CA PHE A 29 -1.25 -13.30 -4.97
C PHE A 29 -2.60 -12.64 -4.67
N SER A 30 -2.61 -11.51 -3.96
CA SER A 30 -3.82 -10.73 -3.69
C SER A 30 -4.42 -10.12 -4.96
N SER A 31 -3.65 -9.98 -6.05
CA SER A 31 -4.16 -9.50 -7.34
C SER A 31 -4.84 -10.58 -8.20
N MET A 32 -4.70 -11.87 -7.82
CA MET A 32 -5.35 -12.98 -8.54
C MET A 32 -6.83 -13.16 -8.15
N THR A 33 -7.39 -12.24 -7.37
CA THR A 33 -8.82 -12.19 -7.04
C THR A 33 -9.61 -11.44 -8.11
N SER A 34 -10.90 -11.75 -8.28
CA SER A 34 -11.77 -11.10 -9.28
C SER A 34 -12.00 -9.62 -8.98
N GLU A 35 -12.08 -9.27 -7.70
CA GLU A 35 -12.15 -7.91 -7.17
C GLU A 35 -10.88 -7.70 -6.34
N LEU A 36 -10.12 -6.64 -6.64
CA LEU A 36 -8.86 -6.37 -5.94
C LEU A 36 -9.17 -5.77 -4.56
N PRO A 37 -8.52 -6.21 -3.48
CA PRO A 37 -8.90 -5.78 -2.13
C PRO A 37 -8.67 -4.28 -1.87
N TRP A 38 -7.79 -3.62 -2.64
CA TRP A 38 -7.48 -2.20 -2.53
C TRP A 38 -8.25 -1.30 -3.51
N THR A 39 -9.26 -1.82 -4.22
CA THR A 39 -10.11 -0.99 -5.10
C THR A 39 -11.27 -0.32 -4.38
N GLY A 40 -11.69 -0.88 -3.24
CA GLY A 40 -12.86 -0.46 -2.49
C GLY A 40 -12.60 -0.22 -1.00
N CYS A 41 -13.41 0.65 -0.40
CA CYS A 41 -13.37 0.98 1.01
C CYS A 41 -14.07 -0.07 1.91
N SER A 42 -14.71 -1.09 1.34
CA SER A 42 -15.52 -2.09 2.06
C SER A 42 -14.72 -3.20 2.74
N ASN A 43 -13.59 -2.88 3.36
CA ASN A 43 -12.72 -3.85 4.03
C ASN A 43 -12.53 -3.50 5.50
N SER A 44 -12.20 -4.50 6.32
CA SER A 44 -12.07 -4.34 7.78
C SER A 44 -10.88 -3.49 8.22
N TRP A 45 -9.90 -3.27 7.34
CA TRP A 45 -8.71 -2.45 7.61
C TRP A 45 -8.88 -0.97 7.21
N ASN A 46 -9.95 -0.62 6.49
CA ASN A 46 -10.17 0.75 6.05
C ASN A 46 -10.76 1.60 7.18
N SER A 47 -10.26 2.82 7.32
CA SER A 47 -10.86 3.83 8.20
C SER A 47 -12.26 4.28 7.73
N GLU A 48 -13.07 4.81 8.64
CA GLU A 48 -14.42 5.34 8.33
C GLU A 48 -14.41 6.48 7.29
N ASN A 49 -13.28 7.17 7.15
CA ASN A 49 -13.12 8.27 6.20
C ASN A 49 -12.71 7.80 4.79
N CYS A 50 -12.52 6.49 4.57
CA CYS A 50 -12.05 5.94 3.30
C CYS A 50 -12.87 6.45 2.11
N THR A 51 -12.19 6.96 1.08
CA THR A 51 -12.83 7.56 -0.09
C THR A 51 -12.58 6.72 -1.33
N ASP A 52 -13.65 6.13 -1.88
CA ASP A 52 -13.60 5.33 -3.09
C ASP A 52 -13.47 6.21 -4.34
N PRO A 53 -12.37 6.09 -5.12
CA PRO A 53 -12.18 6.90 -6.33
C PRO A 53 -13.22 6.61 -7.42
N GLY A 54 -13.86 5.43 -7.41
CA GLY A 54 -14.94 5.06 -8.34
C GLY A 54 -16.30 5.70 -8.04
N VAL A 55 -16.51 6.21 -6.82
CA VAL A 55 -17.78 6.81 -6.38
C VAL A 55 -17.77 8.34 -6.55
N ILE A 56 -16.60 8.95 -6.78
CA ILE A 56 -16.46 10.40 -6.98
C ILE A 56 -16.93 10.79 -8.40
N ASN A 57 -18.23 10.84 -8.61
CA ASN A 57 -18.85 11.45 -9.79
C ASN A 57 -18.65 12.98 -9.76
N GLY A 58 -17.44 13.48 -10.05
CA GLY A 58 -17.11 14.83 -10.55
C GLY A 58 -17.70 16.09 -9.88
N SER A 59 -18.48 15.99 -8.80
CA SER A 59 -19.36 17.06 -8.31
C SER A 59 -19.10 17.46 -6.86
N VAL A 60 -18.10 16.88 -6.19
CA VAL A 60 -17.61 17.34 -4.88
C VAL A 60 -16.23 17.98 -5.04
N LEU A 61 -16.13 18.98 -5.92
CA LEU A 61 -15.03 19.95 -5.88
C LEU A 61 -15.59 21.28 -5.34
N GLY A 62 -16.11 21.23 -4.12
CA GLY A 62 -16.62 22.40 -3.41
C GLY A 62 -16.27 22.28 -1.93
N ASN A 63 -15.22 23.00 -1.52
CA ASN A 63 -14.75 23.21 -0.15
C ASN A 63 -14.09 22.00 0.57
N GLY A 64 -12.75 21.91 0.50
CA GLY A 64 -11.95 21.52 1.67
C GLY A 64 -11.12 20.23 1.67
N THR A 65 -11.05 19.41 0.61
CA THR A 65 -10.44 18.05 0.73
C THR A 65 -9.30 17.71 -0.23
N SER A 66 -8.66 18.70 -0.87
CA SER A 66 -7.61 18.42 -1.87
C SER A 66 -6.36 17.71 -1.31
N TYR A 67 -6.07 17.84 -0.01
CA TYR A 67 -4.88 17.23 0.62
C TYR A 67 -5.15 15.87 1.29
N ALA A 68 -6.42 15.48 1.45
CA ALA A 68 -6.83 14.19 2.00
C ALA A 68 -6.90 13.09 0.92
N LYS A 69 -6.81 13.49 -0.35
CA LYS A 69 -7.06 12.69 -1.55
C LYS A 69 -6.11 11.50 -1.76
N TYR A 70 -4.91 11.52 -1.17
CA TYR A 70 -3.91 10.46 -1.35
C TYR A 70 -3.72 9.58 -0.11
N LYS A 71 -4.01 10.10 1.09
CA LYS A 71 -3.91 9.32 2.33
C LYS A 71 -5.08 8.38 2.57
N ILE A 72 -6.27 8.76 2.08
CA ILE A 72 -7.52 8.08 2.43
C ILE A 72 -8.05 7.21 1.28
N THR A 73 -7.15 6.75 0.42
CA THR A 73 -7.53 5.81 -0.65
C THR A 73 -7.49 4.39 -0.11
N PRO A 74 -8.37 3.49 -0.58
CA PRO A 74 -8.36 2.09 -0.17
C PRO A 74 -7.03 1.38 -0.48
N ALA A 75 -6.29 1.87 -1.48
CA ALA A 75 -4.92 1.44 -1.73
C ALA A 75 -3.94 1.94 -0.68
N ALA A 76 -3.93 3.23 -0.37
CA ALA A 76 -3.03 3.78 0.65
C ALA A 76 -3.22 3.09 2.01
N GLU A 77 -4.46 2.93 2.48
CA GLU A 77 -4.78 2.27 3.76
C GLU A 77 -4.41 0.77 3.77
N PHE A 78 -4.27 0.13 2.61
CA PHE A 78 -3.80 -1.25 2.51
C PHE A 78 -2.26 -1.37 2.55
N TYR A 79 -1.53 -0.27 2.26
CA TYR A 79 -0.06 -0.22 2.37
C TYR A 79 0.42 0.33 3.71
N GLU A 80 -0.44 1.01 4.49
CA GLU A 80 -0.15 1.50 5.85
C GLU A 80 -0.09 0.36 6.87
#